data_AF-A0A562KWR9-F1
#
_entry.id   AF-A0A562KWR9-F1
#
_cell.length_a   1.000
_cell.length_b   1.000
_cell.length_c   1.000
_cell.angle_alpha   90.00
_cell.angle_beta   90.00
_cell.angle_gamma   90.00
#
_symmetry.space_group_name_H-M   'P 1'
#
loop_
_entity.id
_entity.type
_entity.pdbx_description
1 polymer ?
#
loop_
_entity_poly.entity_id
_entity_poly.type
_entity_poly.pdbx_seq_one_letter_code
_entity_poly.pdbx_strand_id
1 'polypeptide(L)' 'MRFAFVLVNDRTPFRQTWCLQCCESIEGGYLREITTRLPYCDYQCYRLFCEALANDRMRAVS' A
#
# COMPACT_ATOMS: atom_id res chain seq x y z
N MET A 1 7.90 12.97 4.39
CA MET A 1 6.91 12.39 3.44
C MET A 1 5.57 12.39 4.14
N ARG A 2 4.47 12.76 3.46
CA ARG A 2 3.13 12.61 4.02
C ARG A 2 2.53 11.33 3.45
N PHE A 3 2.39 10.32 4.30
CA PHE A 3 1.70 9.08 3.95
C PHE A 3 0.20 9.30 4.06
N ALA A 4 -0.50 9.15 2.94
CA ALA A 4 -1.94 9.25 2.88
C ALA A 4 -2.49 8.19 1.93
N PHE A 5 -3.65 7.67 2.26
CA PHE A 5 -4.31 6.61 1.52
C PHE A 5 -5.81 6.85 1.42
N VAL A 6 -6.43 6.20 0.44
CA VAL A 6 -7.88 6.06 0.34
C VAL A 6 -8.24 4.63 0.74
N LEU A 7 -9.22 4.49 1.64
CA LEU A 7 -9.89 3.23 1.89
C LEU A 7 -11.02 3.06 0.86
N VAL A 8 -10.94 2.00 0.08
CA VAL A 8 -12.01 1.58 -0.83
C VAL A 8 -12.79 0.49 -0.13
N ASN A 9 -13.99 0.80 0.34
CA ASN A 9 -14.84 -0.15 1.06
C ASN A 9 -15.50 -1.16 0.11
N ASP A 10 -15.47 -2.44 0.47
CA ASP A 10 -16.29 -3.53 -0.08
C ASP A 10 -16.32 -3.63 -1.61
N ARG A 11 -15.28 -3.15 -2.28
CA ARG A 11 -15.10 -3.27 -3.72
C ARG A 11 -13.84 -4.05 -4.02
N THR A 12 -13.97 -5.01 -4.94
CA THR A 12 -12.85 -5.66 -5.59
C THR A 12 -12.37 -4.78 -6.75
N PRO A 13 -11.05 -4.63 -6.96
CA PRO A 13 -10.52 -3.93 -8.13
C PRO A 13 -11.03 -4.55 -9.44
N PHE A 14 -11.27 -3.72 -10.47
CA PHE A 14 -11.81 -4.18 -11.76
C PHE A 14 -10.92 -5.23 -12.47
N ARG A 15 -9.61 -5.16 -12.24
CA ARG A 15 -8.65 -6.18 -12.69
C ARG A 15 -8.07 -6.88 -11.48
N GLN A 16 -7.66 -8.14 -11.63
CA GLN A 16 -6.91 -8.84 -10.60
C GLN A 16 -5.71 -7.97 -10.20
N THR A 17 -5.66 -7.65 -8.91
CA THR A 17 -4.70 -6.71 -8.33
C THR A 17 -4.06 -7.40 -7.15
N TRP A 18 -2.76 -7.21 -6.98
CA TRP A 18 -1.99 -7.78 -5.89
C TRP A 18 -1.57 -6.70 -4.92
N CYS A 19 -1.56 -7.03 -3.63
CA CYS A 19 -1.01 -6.17 -2.60
C CYS A 19 0.48 -5.99 -2.82
N LEU A 20 0.96 -4.74 -2.82
CA LEU A 20 2.38 -4.48 -3.03
C LEU A 20 3.25 -5.01 -1.87
N GLN A 21 2.69 -5.15 -0.67
CA GLN A 21 3.46 -5.55 0.51
C GLN A 21 3.57 -7.07 0.68
N CYS A 22 2.46 -7.80 0.53
CA CYS A 22 2.43 -9.25 0.77
C CYS A 22 2.34 -10.09 -0.51
N CYS A 23 2.20 -9.46 -1.68
CA CYS A 23 2.05 -10.11 -2.98
C CYS A 23 0.79 -11.00 -3.12
N GLU A 24 -0.14 -10.97 -2.16
CA GLU A 24 -1.41 -11.69 -2.23
C GLU A 24 -2.44 -10.96 -3.10
N SER A 25 -3.39 -11.69 -3.67
CA SER A 25 -4.50 -11.08 -4.41
C SER A 25 -5.42 -10.28 -3.50
N ILE A 26 -5.88 -9.13 -3.98
CA ILE A 26 -6.85 -8.29 -3.30
C ILE A 26 -8.26 -8.73 -3.69
N GLU A 27 -8.99 -9.31 -2.74
CA GLU A 27 -10.28 -9.94 -2.99
C GLU A 27 -11.48 -9.01 -2.71
N GLY A 28 -11.34 -8.04 -1.80
CA GLY A 28 -12.40 -7.08 -1.50
C GLY A 28 -12.00 -6.15 -0.37
N GLY A 29 -12.30 -4.86 -0.52
CA GLY A 29 -11.85 -3.83 0.41
C GLY A 29 -10.33 -3.63 0.32
N TYR A 30 -9.85 -2.42 0.08
CA TYR A 30 -8.40 -2.20 -0.03
C TYR A 30 -7.99 -0.76 0.25
N LEU A 31 -6.72 -0.58 0.58
CA LEU A 31 -6.09 0.73 0.65
C LEU A 31 -5.37 1.05 -0.64
N ARG A 32 -5.42 2.33 -1.03
CA ARG A 32 -4.67 2.85 -2.17
C ARG A 32 -3.91 4.09 -1.76
N GLU A 33 -2.59 4.05 -1.83
CA GLU A 33 -1.76 5.22 -1.52
C GLU A 33 -2.02 6.32 -2.56
N ILE A 34 -2.19 7.56 -2.09
CA ILE A 34 -2.71 8.66 -2.93
C ILE A 34 -1.74 9.04 -4.05
N THR A 35 -0.44 9.06 -3.76
CA THR A 35 0.60 9.57 -4.66
C THR A 35 0.94 8.56 -5.77
N THR A 36 1.26 7.36 -5.37
CA THR A 36 1.78 6.25 -6.18
C THR A 36 0.67 5.36 -6.73
N ARG A 37 -0.54 5.47 -6.16
CA ARG A 37 -1.70 4.64 -6.51
C ARG A 37 -1.52 3.16 -6.22
N LEU A 38 -0.49 2.81 -5.44
CA LEU A 38 -0.16 1.45 -5.08
C LEU A 38 -1.24 0.86 -4.16
N PRO A 39 -1.68 -0.39 -4.41
CA PRO A 39 -2.73 -1.03 -3.65
C PRO A 39 -2.17 -1.91 -2.51
N TYR A 40 -2.91 -1.98 -1.41
CA TYR A 40 -2.60 -2.79 -0.23
C TYR A 40 -3.87 -3.44 0.29
N CYS A 41 -3.77 -4.66 0.83
CA CYS A 41 -4.91 -5.34 1.45
C CYS A 41 -5.56 -4.47 2.54
N ASP A 42 -4.73 -3.94 3.44
CA ASP A 42 -5.18 -3.24 4.62
C ASP A 42 -4.13 -2.26 5.15
N TYR A 43 -4.42 -1.70 6.32
CA TYR A 43 -3.54 -0.77 7.02
C TYR A 43 -2.22 -1.40 7.46
N GLN A 44 -2.18 -2.69 7.81
CA GLN A 44 -0.93 -3.34 8.23
C GLN A 44 0.04 -3.43 7.07
N CYS A 45 -0.45 -3.87 5.90
CA CYS A 45 0.35 -3.91 4.67
C CYS A 45 0.84 -2.51 4.27
N TYR A 46 -0.02 -1.50 4.36
CA TYR A 46 0.35 -0.12 4.05
C TYR A 46 1.41 0.43 5.02
N ARG A 47 1.26 0.16 6.32
CA ARG A 47 2.19 0.60 7.36
C ARG A 47 3.59 0.02 7.15
N LEU A 48 3.68 -1.29 6.91
CA LEU A 48 4.97 -1.96 6.66
C LEU A 48 5.70 -1.36 5.46
N PHE A 49 4.97 -1.03 4.39
CA PHE A 49 5.53 -0.33 3.24
C PHE A 49 6.05 1.06 3.60
N CYS A 50 5.31 1.82 4.41
CA CYS A 50 5.73 3.15 4.85
C CYS A 50 7.02 3.09 5.70
N GLU A 51 7.12 2.10 6.60
CA GLU A 51 8.30 1.86 7.42
C GLU A 51 9.51 1.47 6.55
N ALA A 52 9.33 0.56 5.58
CA ALA A 52 10.38 0.17 4.65
C ALA A 52 10.90 1.36 3.83
N LEU A 53 10.01 2.17 3.24
CA LEU A 53 10.38 3.38 2.50
C LEU A 53 11.12 4.42 3.35
N ALA A 54 10.70 4.58 4.61
CA ALA A 54 11.37 5.50 5.53
C ALA A 54 12.81 5.04 5.81
N ASN A 55 13.00 3.73 6.02
CA ASN A 55 14.31 3.14 6.29
C ASN A 55 15.25 3.19 5.07
N ASP A 56 14.74 2.91 3.87
CA ASP A 56 15.55 2.96 2.64
C ASP A 56 16.07 4.38 2.36
N ARG A 57 15.29 5.41 2.69
CA ARG A 57 15.75 6.80 2.59
C ARG A 57 16.84 7.12 3.60
N MET A 58 16.76 6.61 4.83
CA MET A 58 17.83 6.79 5.80
C MET A 58 19.14 6.15 5.32
N ARG A 59 19.06 4.98 4.67
CA ARG A 59 20.22 4.34 4.05
C ARG A 59 20.77 5.12 2.86
N ALA A 60 19.92 5.68 2.00
CA ALA A 60 20.36 6.45 0.84
C ALA A 60 20.96 7.82 1.17
N VAL A 61 20.75 8.33 2.40
CA VAL A 61 21.28 9.61 2.90
C VAL A 61 22.55 9.42 3.74
N SER A 62 22.88 8.17 4.11
CA SER A 62 24.12 7.79 4.83
C SER A 62 25.26 7.56 3.85
#